data_AF-A0A4Y8CU83-F1
#
_entry.id   AF-A0A4Y8CU83-F1
#
_cell.length_a   1.000
_cell.length_b   1.000
_cell.length_c   1.000
_cell.angle_alpha   90.00
_cell.angle_beta   90.00
_cell.angle_gamma   90.00
#
_symmetry.space_group_name_H-M   'P 1'
#
loop_
_entity.id
_entity.type
_entity.pdbx_description
1 polymer ?
#
loop_
_entity_poly.entity_id
_entity_poly.type
_entity_poly.pdbx_seq_one_letter_code
_entity_poly.pdbx_strand_id
1 'polypeptide(L)'
;MDPFSAEGELLNLHNHFHQGQFQEAIDFDTSALSPENALPARVISLRAQIALGQAEDVLADVQGEDAVELKAVGALTVFVSEDEDRGVQMISKLAEDSSDNATVQVLGGTVLQAAGKSEEALQLLALHQGNLEAVALIVQIHLEQNRTDLAIKEVQQARRWAQDSLLVNLAESWVGLRVGGEKYQQAFYVFEELAQAPSTSSTQSLVAQAIAEIHLGRLEEAEAALEQASSKDPENAEVLANKVVLNTISGKDSSDLLSSLGSTSPEHAFLKDLEEKSSLFDKAATKYSPKVAAA
;
A
#
# COMPACT_ATOMS: atom_id res chain seq x y z
N MET A 1 32.84 -6.78 -6.31
CA MET A 1 31.52 -7.23 -5.86
C MET A 1 30.60 -6.90 -7.01
N ASP A 2 29.94 -7.89 -7.58
CA ASP A 2 28.96 -7.65 -8.63
C ASP A 2 27.77 -6.94 -7.96
N PRO A 3 27.44 -5.68 -8.29
CA PRO A 3 26.32 -4.99 -7.66
C PRO A 3 24.98 -5.71 -7.87
N PHE A 4 24.91 -6.62 -8.86
CA PHE A 4 23.74 -7.48 -9.09
C PHE A 4 23.68 -8.72 -8.18
N SER A 5 24.74 -9.07 -7.44
CA SER A 5 24.72 -10.26 -6.57
C SER A 5 23.99 -10.03 -5.25
N ALA A 6 24.08 -8.83 -4.67
CA ALA A 6 23.42 -8.52 -3.40
C ALA A 6 21.89 -8.33 -3.54
N GLU A 7 21.44 -7.60 -4.57
CA GLU A 7 20.00 -7.48 -4.89
C GLU A 7 19.41 -8.80 -5.41
N GLY A 8 20.22 -9.60 -6.12
CA GLY A 8 19.78 -10.91 -6.63
C GLY A 8 19.42 -11.91 -5.52
N GLU A 9 20.17 -11.91 -4.40
CA GLU A 9 19.91 -12.81 -3.28
C GLU A 9 18.58 -12.50 -2.56
N LEU A 10 18.21 -11.23 -2.46
CA LEU A 10 16.99 -10.77 -1.78
C LEU A 10 15.78 -10.65 -2.71
N LEU A 11 15.96 -10.84 -4.02
CA LEU A 11 14.92 -10.62 -5.03
C LEU A 11 13.61 -11.35 -4.72
N ASN A 12 13.70 -12.63 -4.36
CA ASN A 12 12.51 -13.43 -4.04
C ASN A 12 11.82 -12.95 -2.76
N LEU A 13 12.59 -12.61 -1.73
CA LEU A 13 12.07 -12.07 -0.48
C LEU A 13 11.35 -10.73 -0.68
N HIS A 14 11.96 -9.82 -1.44
CA HIS A 14 11.31 -8.56 -1.86
C HIS A 14 10.03 -8.83 -2.65
N ASN A 15 10.06 -9.77 -3.60
CA ASN A 15 8.91 -10.12 -4.40
C ASN A 15 7.77 -10.67 -3.54
N HIS A 16 8.05 -11.54 -2.56
CA HIS A 16 7.04 -12.03 -1.61
C HIS A 16 6.40 -10.85 -0.87
N PHE A 17 7.21 -9.98 -0.28
CA PHE A 17 6.73 -8.83 0.47
C PHE A 17 5.86 -7.88 -0.38
N HIS A 18 6.35 -7.46 -1.56
CA HIS A 18 5.63 -6.50 -2.41
C HIS A 18 4.40 -7.08 -3.13
N GLN A 19 4.29 -8.41 -3.20
CA GLN A 19 3.07 -9.09 -3.66
C GLN A 19 2.06 -9.31 -2.53
N GLY A 20 2.36 -8.92 -1.29
CA GLY A 20 1.50 -9.17 -0.13
C GLY A 20 1.52 -10.63 0.35
N GLN A 21 2.53 -11.40 -0.05
CA GLN A 21 2.79 -12.77 0.43
C GLN A 21 3.63 -12.68 1.72
N PHE A 22 3.05 -12.08 2.75
CA PHE A 22 3.78 -11.71 3.97
C PHE A 22 4.25 -12.94 4.76
N GLN A 23 3.45 -14.01 4.80
CA GLN A 23 3.84 -15.23 5.49
C GLN A 23 5.05 -15.89 4.81
N GLU A 24 5.07 -15.90 3.47
CA GLU A 24 6.19 -16.40 2.67
C GLU A 24 7.45 -15.56 2.86
N ALA A 25 7.31 -14.25 3.06
CA ALA A 25 8.43 -13.37 3.40
C ALA A 25 8.98 -13.65 4.81
N ILE A 26 8.14 -14.03 5.76
CA ILE A 26 8.55 -14.43 7.12
C ILE A 26 9.26 -15.79 7.09
N ASP A 27 8.70 -16.75 6.36
CA ASP A 27 9.19 -18.13 6.29
C ASP A 27 10.39 -18.32 5.34
N PHE A 28 10.85 -17.23 4.70
CA PHE A 28 11.95 -17.26 3.74
C PHE A 28 13.26 -17.76 4.37
N ASP A 29 13.90 -18.75 3.74
CA ASP A 29 15.16 -19.30 4.22
C ASP A 29 16.33 -18.33 3.98
N THR A 30 16.82 -17.74 5.07
CA THR A 30 17.92 -16.77 5.06
C THR A 30 19.30 -17.42 5.24
N SER A 31 19.38 -18.75 5.43
CA SER A 31 20.63 -19.43 5.78
C SER A 31 21.71 -19.38 4.68
N ALA A 32 21.28 -19.22 3.43
CA ALA A 32 22.16 -19.12 2.26
C ALA A 32 22.55 -17.68 1.89
N LEU A 33 22.01 -16.67 2.59
CA LEU A 33 22.29 -15.27 2.29
C LEU A 33 23.70 -14.87 2.72
N SER A 34 24.30 -13.95 1.97
CA SER A 34 25.55 -13.30 2.34
C SER A 34 25.37 -12.50 3.64
N PRO A 35 26.41 -12.37 4.50
CA PRO A 35 26.28 -11.68 5.79
C PRO A 35 25.76 -10.24 5.70
N GLU A 36 26.11 -9.51 4.63
CA GLU A 36 25.57 -8.16 4.37
C GLU A 36 24.05 -8.12 4.16
N ASN A 37 23.44 -9.22 3.73
CA ASN A 37 22.01 -9.32 3.45
C ASN A 37 21.19 -9.80 4.65
N ALA A 38 21.83 -10.19 5.76
CA ALA A 38 21.14 -10.66 6.96
C ALA A 38 20.25 -9.58 7.58
N LEU A 39 20.75 -8.34 7.70
CA LEU A 39 19.98 -7.23 8.27
C LEU A 39 18.84 -6.78 7.34
N PRO A 40 19.07 -6.53 6.03
CA PRO A 40 17.98 -6.26 5.08
C PRO A 40 16.88 -7.34 5.08
N ALA A 41 17.25 -8.62 5.11
CA ALA A 41 16.28 -9.70 5.18
C ALA A 41 15.44 -9.66 6.49
N ARG A 42 16.09 -9.41 7.63
CA ARG A 42 15.40 -9.23 8.92
C ARG A 42 14.42 -8.06 8.86
N VAL A 43 14.80 -6.92 8.27
CA VAL A 43 13.91 -5.76 8.12
C VAL A 43 12.67 -6.11 7.31
N ILE A 44 12.80 -6.84 6.19
CA ILE A 44 11.65 -7.25 5.37
C ILE A 44 10.74 -8.20 6.16
N SER A 45 11.32 -9.19 6.85
CA SER A 45 10.57 -10.14 7.69
C SER A 45 9.78 -9.41 8.79
N LEU A 46 10.39 -8.47 9.52
CA LEU A 46 9.71 -7.70 10.55
C LEU A 46 8.60 -6.81 9.98
N ARG A 47 8.81 -6.20 8.80
CA ARG A 47 7.74 -5.45 8.11
C ARG A 47 6.57 -6.35 7.72
N ALA A 48 6.84 -7.59 7.30
CA ALA A 48 5.81 -8.57 6.99
C ALA A 48 5.02 -8.99 8.24
N GLN A 49 5.70 -9.16 9.38
CA GLN A 49 5.05 -9.43 10.67
C GLN A 49 4.13 -8.27 11.09
N ILE A 50 4.59 -7.03 10.96
CA ILE A 50 3.75 -5.83 11.19
C ILE A 50 2.49 -5.87 10.31
N ALA A 51 2.64 -6.19 9.02
CA ALA A 51 1.52 -6.27 8.08
C ALA A 51 0.51 -7.38 8.43
N LEU A 52 0.94 -8.45 9.12
CA LEU A 52 0.08 -9.52 9.64
C LEU A 52 -0.46 -9.24 11.05
N GLY A 53 -0.29 -8.02 11.57
CA GLY A 53 -0.79 -7.62 12.90
C GLY A 53 0.05 -8.11 14.08
N GLN A 54 1.27 -8.60 13.85
CA GLN A 54 2.18 -9.11 14.88
C GLN A 54 3.05 -8.01 15.49
N ALA A 55 2.49 -6.81 15.65
CA ALA A 55 3.24 -5.63 16.07
C ALA A 55 3.84 -5.75 17.49
N GLU A 56 3.16 -6.44 18.41
CA GLU A 56 3.68 -6.66 19.78
C GLU A 56 4.98 -7.47 19.78
N ASP A 57 5.04 -8.55 19.00
CA ASP A 57 6.23 -9.40 18.88
C ASP A 57 7.39 -8.64 18.23
N VAL A 58 7.10 -7.87 17.17
CA VAL A 58 8.10 -7.03 16.49
C VAL A 58 8.65 -5.96 17.43
N LEU A 59 7.80 -5.32 18.24
CA LEU A 59 8.24 -4.30 19.17
C LEU A 59 9.16 -4.87 20.25
N ALA A 60 8.87 -6.08 20.73
CA ALA A 60 9.73 -6.79 21.68
C ALA A 60 11.06 -7.21 21.03
N ASP A 61 11.05 -7.66 19.76
CA ASP A 61 12.24 -8.08 19.02
C ASP A 61 13.22 -6.93 18.76
N VAL A 62 12.70 -5.75 18.38
CA VAL A 62 13.54 -4.57 18.09
C VAL A 62 13.91 -3.75 19.34
N GLN A 63 13.40 -4.13 20.51
CA GLN A 63 13.65 -3.37 21.74
C GLN A 63 15.12 -3.45 22.17
N GLY A 64 15.78 -2.29 22.24
CA GLY A 64 17.18 -2.20 22.66
C GLY A 64 18.19 -2.49 21.56
N GLU A 65 17.73 -2.73 20.33
CA GLU A 65 18.60 -2.84 19.15
C GLU A 65 19.25 -1.49 18.83
N ASP A 66 20.51 -1.53 18.38
CA ASP A 66 21.30 -0.33 18.08
C ASP A 66 21.24 0.08 16.61
N ALA A 67 20.97 -0.87 15.71
CA ALA A 67 20.90 -0.64 14.27
C ALA A 67 19.80 0.37 13.92
N VAL A 68 20.13 1.33 13.05
CA VAL A 68 19.23 2.43 12.68
C VAL A 68 17.99 1.88 11.94
N GLU A 69 18.19 0.84 11.13
CA GLU A 69 17.15 0.14 10.39
C GLU A 69 16.11 -0.48 11.33
N LEU A 70 16.57 -1.12 12.42
CA LEU A 70 15.68 -1.74 13.41
C LEU A 70 14.97 -0.69 14.28
N LYS A 71 15.62 0.45 14.56
CA LYS A 71 14.96 1.60 15.18
C LYS A 71 13.87 2.18 14.30
N ALA A 72 14.08 2.22 12.98
CA ALA A 72 13.06 2.66 12.02
C ALA A 72 11.88 1.66 11.95
N VAL A 73 12.15 0.36 12.00
CA VAL A 73 11.10 -0.68 12.16
C VAL A 73 10.34 -0.47 13.47
N GLY A 74 11.03 -0.21 14.58
CA GLY A 74 10.41 0.11 15.86
C GLY A 74 9.51 1.34 15.78
N ALA A 75 9.95 2.42 15.12
CA ALA A 75 9.15 3.62 14.94
C ALA A 75 7.87 3.35 14.12
N LEU A 76 7.98 2.58 13.02
CA LEU A 76 6.81 2.11 12.26
C LEU A 76 5.87 1.28 13.12
N THR A 77 6.41 0.35 13.91
CA THR A 77 5.62 -0.54 14.78
C THR A 77 4.83 0.28 15.80
N VAL A 78 5.50 1.22 16.48
CA VAL A 78 4.86 2.13 17.44
C VAL A 78 3.76 2.97 16.79
N PHE A 79 4.00 3.45 15.57
CA PHE A 79 3.02 4.23 14.81
C PHE A 79 1.74 3.42 14.56
N VAL A 80 1.85 2.16 14.15
CA VAL A 80 0.68 1.35 13.77
C VAL A 80 -0.06 0.69 14.94
N SER A 81 0.61 0.43 16.08
CA SER A 81 0.03 -0.37 17.17
C SER A 81 -0.16 0.34 18.50
N GLU A 82 0.51 1.47 18.75
CA GLU A 82 0.48 2.14 20.06
C GLU A 82 0.07 3.61 19.98
N ASP A 83 0.92 4.43 19.37
CA ASP A 83 0.86 5.89 19.45
C ASP A 83 1.44 6.50 18.18
N GLU A 84 0.55 6.97 17.30
CA GLU A 84 0.89 7.58 16.02
C GLU A 84 1.84 8.77 16.21
N ASP A 85 1.57 9.67 17.17
CA ASP A 85 2.38 10.86 17.42
C ASP A 85 3.79 10.48 17.89
N ARG A 86 3.90 9.46 18.74
CA ARG A 86 5.20 8.94 19.21
C ARG A 86 5.98 8.30 18.07
N GLY A 87 5.32 7.49 17.24
CA GLY A 87 5.94 6.87 16.05
C GLY A 87 6.48 7.92 15.08
N VAL A 88 5.70 8.97 14.82
CA VAL A 88 6.12 10.11 13.99
C VAL A 88 7.33 10.83 14.59
N GLN A 89 7.33 11.12 15.90
CA GLN A 89 8.48 11.76 16.55
C GLN A 89 9.75 10.91 16.46
N MET A 90 9.64 9.60 16.68
CA MET A 90 10.76 8.68 16.58
C MET A 90 11.35 8.66 15.16
N ILE A 91 10.50 8.54 14.14
CA ILE A 91 10.98 8.44 12.76
C ILE A 91 11.50 9.78 12.22
N SER A 92 10.90 10.92 12.61
CA SER A 92 11.40 12.25 12.25
C SER A 92 12.80 12.47 12.78
N LYS A 93 13.08 12.07 14.03
CA LYS A 93 14.43 12.15 14.59
C LYS A 93 15.43 11.29 13.82
N LEU A 94 15.04 10.05 13.46
CA LEU A 94 15.91 9.18 12.64
C LEU A 94 16.17 9.78 11.25
N ALA A 95 15.15 10.40 10.65
CA ALA A 95 15.28 11.09 9.37
C ALA A 95 16.21 12.31 9.45
N GLU A 96 16.25 13.02 10.57
CA GLU A 96 17.23 14.11 10.81
C GLU A 96 18.66 13.58 10.98
N ASP A 97 18.82 12.49 11.74
CA ASP A 97 20.13 11.94 12.11
C ASP A 97 20.74 11.03 11.02
N SER A 98 19.93 10.43 10.15
CA SER A 98 20.34 9.37 9.21
C SER A 98 19.53 9.39 7.91
N SER A 99 19.35 10.59 7.33
CA SER A 99 18.56 10.83 6.11
C SER A 99 19.03 10.09 4.87
N ASP A 100 20.28 9.61 4.84
CA ASP A 100 20.90 8.86 3.74
C ASP A 100 20.71 7.34 3.85
N ASN A 101 20.16 6.84 4.98
CA ASN A 101 19.86 5.43 5.15
C ASN A 101 18.57 5.04 4.40
N ALA A 102 18.68 4.07 3.49
CA ALA A 102 17.56 3.67 2.63
C ALA A 102 16.34 3.14 3.40
N THR A 103 16.54 2.41 4.51
CA THR A 103 15.43 1.92 5.35
C THR A 103 14.74 3.08 6.07
N VAL A 104 15.51 4.05 6.58
CA VAL A 104 14.95 5.28 7.18
C VAL A 104 14.15 6.07 6.16
N GLN A 105 14.65 6.19 4.92
CA GLN A 105 13.92 6.88 3.85
C GLN A 105 12.57 6.22 3.56
N VAL A 106 12.55 4.90 3.36
CA VAL A 106 11.32 4.16 3.03
C VAL A 106 10.35 4.15 4.22
N LEU A 107 10.79 3.74 5.41
CA LEU A 107 9.91 3.64 6.57
C LEU A 107 9.50 5.03 7.09
N GLY A 108 10.39 6.01 7.01
CA GLY A 108 10.09 7.41 7.29
C GLY A 108 9.08 7.99 6.32
N GLY A 109 9.27 7.77 5.02
CA GLY A 109 8.27 8.14 4.02
C GLY A 109 6.90 7.53 4.32
N THR A 110 6.84 6.24 4.66
CA THR A 110 5.60 5.53 4.98
C THR A 110 4.89 6.15 6.19
N VAL A 111 5.60 6.32 7.31
CA VAL A 111 5.02 6.86 8.55
C VAL A 111 4.60 8.33 8.37
N LEU A 112 5.46 9.15 7.74
CA LEU A 112 5.15 10.57 7.51
C LEU A 112 3.95 10.73 6.57
N GLN A 113 3.86 9.94 5.50
CA GLN A 113 2.70 9.97 4.60
C GLN A 113 1.42 9.52 5.32
N ALA A 114 1.47 8.44 6.10
CA ALA A 114 0.31 7.96 6.85
C ALA A 114 -0.17 8.98 7.89
N ALA A 115 0.75 9.75 8.49
CA ALA A 115 0.44 10.87 9.39
C ALA A 115 -0.02 12.16 8.66
N GLY A 116 -0.21 12.13 7.33
CA GLY A 116 -0.64 13.29 6.54
C GLY A 116 0.45 14.33 6.27
N LYS A 117 1.71 14.02 6.54
CA LYS A 117 2.88 14.89 6.30
C LYS A 117 3.53 14.63 4.95
N SER A 118 2.74 14.65 3.88
CA SER A 118 3.18 14.24 2.54
C SER A 118 4.40 15.03 2.01
N GLU A 119 4.50 16.32 2.31
CA GLU A 119 5.65 17.13 1.87
C GLU A 119 6.96 16.73 2.56
N GLU A 120 6.92 16.42 3.86
CA GLU A 120 8.08 15.91 4.61
C GLU A 120 8.47 14.51 4.11
N ALA A 121 7.48 13.65 3.84
CA ALA A 121 7.69 12.33 3.26
C ALA A 121 8.40 12.41 1.91
N LEU A 122 7.91 13.25 0.98
CA LEU A 122 8.51 13.44 -0.34
C LEU A 122 9.93 14.02 -0.26
N GLN A 123 10.19 14.95 0.67
CA GLN A 123 11.53 15.50 0.87
C GLN A 123 12.52 14.44 1.31
N LEU A 124 12.14 13.58 2.25
CA LEU A 124 12.97 12.46 2.72
C LEU A 124 13.18 11.43 1.61
N LEU A 125 12.11 11.01 0.94
CA LEU A 125 12.16 9.99 -0.11
C LEU A 125 13.00 10.44 -1.30
N ALA A 126 12.97 11.72 -1.66
CA ALA A 126 13.76 12.28 -2.77
C ALA A 126 15.28 12.17 -2.56
N LEU A 127 15.75 11.85 -1.35
CA LEU A 127 17.16 11.59 -1.05
C LEU A 127 17.62 10.17 -1.45
N HIS A 128 16.71 9.34 -1.95
CA HIS A 128 17.03 7.98 -2.37
C HIS A 128 18.11 7.92 -3.44
N GLN A 129 18.97 6.90 -3.37
CA GLN A 129 20.02 6.65 -4.36
C GLN A 129 19.67 5.43 -5.21
N GLY A 130 18.59 5.54 -5.99
CA GLY A 130 18.12 4.44 -6.84
C GLY A 130 17.32 3.35 -6.10
N ASN A 131 16.90 3.60 -4.86
CA ASN A 131 16.00 2.68 -4.16
C ASN A 131 14.60 2.68 -4.80
N LEU A 132 14.15 1.51 -5.28
CA LEU A 132 12.88 1.36 -5.98
C LEU A 132 11.65 1.40 -5.06
N GLU A 133 11.78 1.03 -3.78
CA GLU A 133 10.68 1.18 -2.82
C GLU A 133 10.37 2.66 -2.59
N ALA A 134 11.42 3.49 -2.45
CA ALA A 134 11.26 4.94 -2.31
C ALA A 134 10.57 5.55 -3.54
N VAL A 135 11.00 5.16 -4.75
CA VAL A 135 10.36 5.56 -6.02
C VAL A 135 8.89 5.17 -6.07
N ALA A 136 8.56 3.91 -5.73
CA ALA A 136 7.18 3.44 -5.72
C ALA A 136 6.32 4.21 -4.73
N LEU A 137 6.86 4.54 -3.55
CA LEU A 137 6.15 5.34 -2.55
C LEU A 137 5.96 6.80 -3.00
N ILE A 138 6.95 7.42 -3.64
CA ILE A 138 6.79 8.76 -4.25
C ILE A 138 5.65 8.75 -5.28
N VAL A 139 5.57 7.71 -6.12
CA VAL A 139 4.48 7.54 -7.09
C VAL A 139 3.13 7.47 -6.37
N GLN A 140 3.01 6.66 -5.32
CA GLN A 140 1.77 6.55 -4.54
C GLN A 140 1.35 7.91 -3.95
N ILE A 141 2.26 8.62 -3.29
CA ILE A 141 1.99 9.94 -2.69
C ILE A 141 1.50 10.92 -3.76
N HIS A 142 2.15 10.96 -4.93
CA HIS A 142 1.71 11.83 -6.02
C HIS A 142 0.32 11.45 -6.55
N LEU A 143 -0.02 10.17 -6.62
CA LEU A 143 -1.36 9.74 -7.03
C LEU A 143 -2.44 10.15 -6.01
N GLU A 144 -2.16 10.00 -4.71
CA GLU A 144 -3.04 10.43 -3.62
C GLU A 144 -3.26 11.94 -3.60
N GLN A 145 -2.21 12.72 -3.90
CA GLN A 145 -2.30 14.18 -4.08
C GLN A 145 -3.00 14.60 -5.38
N ASN A 146 -3.50 13.64 -6.17
CA ASN A 146 -4.08 13.87 -7.50
C ASN A 146 -3.10 14.52 -8.49
N ARG A 147 -1.78 14.39 -8.27
CA ARG A 147 -0.69 14.85 -9.13
C ARG A 147 -0.21 13.75 -10.07
N THR A 148 -1.13 13.27 -10.91
CA THR A 148 -0.85 12.23 -11.92
C THR A 148 0.30 12.62 -12.86
N ASP A 149 0.49 13.92 -13.12
CA ASP A 149 1.58 14.45 -13.93
C ASP A 149 2.97 14.14 -13.34
N LEU A 150 3.11 14.20 -12.02
CA LEU A 150 4.37 13.89 -11.34
C LEU A 150 4.58 12.39 -11.24
N ALA A 151 3.53 11.63 -10.91
CA ALA A 151 3.59 10.18 -10.85
C ALA A 151 4.03 9.55 -12.18
N ILE A 152 3.52 10.06 -13.32
CA ILE A 152 3.95 9.63 -14.67
C ILE A 152 5.44 9.91 -14.89
N LYS A 153 5.94 11.09 -14.50
CA LYS A 153 7.35 11.43 -14.67
C LYS A 153 8.25 10.52 -13.85
N GLU A 154 7.86 10.23 -12.62
CA GLU A 154 8.63 9.40 -11.71
C GLU A 154 8.78 7.97 -12.24
N VAL A 155 7.66 7.32 -12.61
CA VAL A 155 7.71 5.96 -13.15
C VAL A 155 8.45 5.88 -14.49
N GLN A 156 8.33 6.90 -15.36
CA GLN A 156 9.07 6.96 -16.62
C GLN A 156 10.59 7.09 -16.41
N GLN A 157 11.02 7.78 -15.36
CA GLN A 157 12.44 7.87 -15.01
C GLN A 157 12.95 6.54 -14.47
N ALA A 158 12.22 5.91 -13.56
CA ALA A 158 12.54 4.59 -13.01
C ALA A 158 12.66 3.51 -14.09
N ARG A 159 11.72 3.50 -15.05
CA ARG A 159 11.69 2.51 -16.14
C ARG A 159 12.93 2.52 -17.03
N ARG A 160 13.68 3.63 -17.10
CA ARG A 160 14.89 3.72 -17.93
C ARG A 160 16.01 2.81 -17.44
N TRP A 161 16.04 2.52 -16.13
CA TRP A 161 17.13 1.78 -15.49
C TRP A 161 16.66 0.51 -14.77
N ALA A 162 15.38 0.36 -14.46
CA ALA A 162 14.80 -0.83 -13.82
C ALA A 162 13.64 -1.41 -14.65
N GLN A 163 13.93 -1.92 -15.85
CA GLN A 163 12.92 -2.37 -16.82
C GLN A 163 12.14 -3.61 -16.38
N ASP A 164 12.81 -4.53 -15.68
CA ASP A 164 12.27 -5.84 -15.27
C ASP A 164 11.84 -5.86 -13.80
N SER A 165 11.81 -4.70 -13.13
CA SER A 165 11.45 -4.63 -11.72
C SER A 165 9.94 -4.77 -11.51
N LEU A 166 9.56 -5.66 -10.60
CA LEU A 166 8.18 -5.77 -10.13
C LEU A 166 7.65 -4.44 -9.59
N LEU A 167 8.43 -3.70 -8.79
CA LEU A 167 8.00 -2.42 -8.22
C LEU A 167 7.71 -1.38 -9.30
N VAL A 168 8.50 -1.36 -10.37
CA VAL A 168 8.25 -0.45 -11.51
C VAL A 168 6.98 -0.87 -12.25
N ASN A 169 6.74 -2.17 -12.44
CA ASN A 169 5.52 -2.68 -13.07
C ASN A 169 4.26 -2.39 -12.22
N LEU A 170 4.37 -2.48 -10.89
CA LEU A 170 3.30 -2.11 -9.96
C LEU A 170 3.02 -0.61 -10.00
N ALA A 171 4.06 0.22 -9.90
CA ALA A 171 3.93 1.69 -9.96
C ALA A 171 3.34 2.15 -11.30
N GLU A 172 3.75 1.55 -12.42
CA GLU A 172 3.19 1.86 -13.74
C GLU A 172 1.72 1.44 -13.82
N SER A 173 1.37 0.29 -13.24
CA SER A 173 -0.01 -0.17 -13.18
C SER A 173 -0.92 0.76 -12.37
N TRP A 174 -0.47 1.26 -11.21
CA TRP A 174 -1.22 2.26 -10.42
C TRP A 174 -1.45 3.56 -11.20
N VAL A 175 -0.40 4.07 -11.85
CA VAL A 175 -0.51 5.23 -12.75
C VAL A 175 -1.46 4.92 -13.91
N GLY A 176 -1.39 3.71 -14.46
CA GLY A 176 -2.24 3.26 -15.55
C GLY A 176 -3.72 3.24 -15.18
N LEU A 177 -4.07 2.72 -14.00
CA LEU A 177 -5.42 2.78 -13.46
C LEU A 177 -5.90 4.22 -13.25
N ARG A 178 -5.01 5.14 -12.86
CA ARG A 178 -5.35 6.55 -12.70
C ARG A 178 -5.60 7.27 -14.03
N VAL A 179 -4.84 6.91 -15.08
CA VAL A 179 -4.93 7.52 -16.42
C VAL A 179 -6.14 6.98 -17.20
N GLY A 180 -6.38 5.68 -17.10
CA GLY A 180 -7.48 4.99 -17.77
C GLY A 180 -7.35 4.81 -19.28
N GLY A 181 -8.47 4.45 -19.92
CA GLY A 181 -8.50 4.08 -21.34
C GLY A 181 -7.76 2.77 -21.60
N GLU A 182 -6.90 2.74 -22.62
CA GLU A 182 -6.08 1.56 -22.95
C GLU A 182 -5.13 1.14 -21.81
N LYS A 183 -4.85 2.05 -20.87
CA LYS A 183 -4.00 1.77 -19.70
C LYS A 183 -4.63 0.80 -18.71
N TYR A 184 -5.96 0.69 -18.66
CA TYR A 184 -6.62 -0.30 -17.81
C TYR A 184 -6.22 -1.72 -18.20
N GLN A 185 -6.18 -2.03 -19.50
CA GLN A 185 -5.83 -3.36 -19.99
C GLN A 185 -4.35 -3.69 -19.72
N GLN A 186 -3.46 -2.70 -19.75
CA GLN A 186 -2.04 -2.86 -19.43
C GLN A 186 -1.85 -3.19 -17.94
N ALA A 187 -2.50 -2.42 -17.06
CA ALA A 187 -2.47 -2.67 -15.62
C ALA A 187 -3.09 -4.03 -15.26
N PHE A 188 -4.19 -4.40 -15.92
CA PHE A 188 -4.84 -5.70 -15.74
C PHE A 188 -3.86 -6.86 -15.94
N TYR A 189 -3.08 -6.88 -17.03
CA TYR A 189 -2.18 -8.03 -17.29
C TYR A 189 -1.13 -8.20 -16.20
N VAL A 190 -0.62 -7.09 -15.64
CA VAL A 190 0.31 -7.16 -14.50
C VAL A 190 -0.39 -7.76 -13.28
N PHE A 191 -1.58 -7.28 -12.92
CA PHE A 191 -2.28 -7.79 -11.74
C PHE A 191 -2.80 -9.21 -11.91
N GLU A 192 -3.27 -9.58 -13.10
CA GLU A 192 -3.65 -10.96 -13.45
C GLU A 192 -2.45 -11.90 -13.28
N GLU A 193 -1.27 -11.53 -13.79
CA GLU A 193 -0.05 -12.34 -13.64
C GLU A 193 0.30 -12.60 -12.16
N LEU A 194 0.09 -11.60 -11.29
CA LEU A 194 0.32 -11.71 -9.84
C LEU A 194 -0.77 -12.52 -9.11
N ALA A 195 -1.96 -12.63 -9.69
CA ALA A 195 -3.11 -13.31 -9.09
C ALA A 195 -3.38 -14.71 -9.67
N GLN A 196 -2.79 -15.06 -10.82
CA GLN A 196 -3.14 -16.25 -11.61
C GLN A 196 -2.97 -17.59 -10.87
N ALA A 197 -1.97 -17.70 -9.98
CA ALA A 197 -1.61 -18.95 -9.33
C ALA A 197 -2.13 -18.98 -7.88
N PRO A 198 -3.04 -19.91 -7.52
CA PRO A 198 -3.67 -19.93 -6.19
C PRO A 198 -2.68 -20.04 -5.01
N SER A 199 -1.53 -20.69 -5.25
CA SER A 199 -0.46 -20.87 -4.26
C SER A 199 0.42 -19.64 -4.05
N THR A 200 0.34 -18.65 -4.93
CA THR A 200 1.11 -17.40 -4.83
C THR A 200 0.20 -16.17 -4.85
N SER A 201 -1.11 -16.31 -5.07
CA SER A 201 -2.01 -15.17 -4.97
C SER A 201 -2.20 -14.75 -3.52
N SER A 202 -2.06 -13.45 -3.25
CA SER A 202 -2.40 -12.84 -1.98
C SER A 202 -3.78 -12.19 -2.07
N THR A 203 -4.37 -11.82 -0.93
CA THR A 203 -5.57 -10.99 -0.90
C THR A 203 -5.34 -9.69 -1.69
N GLN A 204 -4.15 -9.08 -1.55
CA GLN A 204 -3.79 -7.85 -2.25
C GLN A 204 -3.75 -8.02 -3.78
N SER A 205 -3.14 -9.09 -4.31
CA SER A 205 -3.07 -9.29 -5.76
C SER A 205 -4.44 -9.57 -6.37
N LEU A 206 -5.30 -10.31 -5.66
CA LEU A 206 -6.69 -10.55 -6.07
C LEU A 206 -7.54 -9.27 -6.07
N VAL A 207 -7.39 -8.42 -5.05
CA VAL A 207 -8.05 -7.11 -5.01
C VAL A 207 -7.57 -6.21 -6.16
N ALA A 208 -6.27 -6.18 -6.43
CA ALA A 208 -5.72 -5.40 -7.54
C ALA A 208 -6.25 -5.87 -8.91
N GLN A 209 -6.35 -7.19 -9.11
CA GLN A 209 -6.99 -7.77 -10.30
C GLN A 209 -8.46 -7.34 -10.41
N ALA A 210 -9.23 -7.46 -9.31
CA ALA A 210 -10.64 -7.08 -9.30
C ALA A 210 -10.86 -5.60 -9.64
N ILE A 211 -10.04 -4.70 -9.09
CA ILE A 211 -10.10 -3.27 -9.40
C ILE A 211 -9.89 -3.04 -10.90
N ALA A 212 -8.89 -3.69 -11.50
CA ALA A 212 -8.65 -3.56 -12.94
C ALA A 212 -9.82 -4.10 -13.79
N GLU A 213 -10.43 -5.21 -13.39
CA GLU A 213 -11.61 -5.77 -14.05
C GLU A 213 -12.83 -4.85 -13.94
N ILE A 214 -13.06 -4.22 -12.77
CA ILE A 214 -14.10 -3.19 -12.59
C ILE A 214 -13.89 -2.03 -13.57
N HIS A 215 -12.65 -1.53 -13.70
CA HIS A 215 -12.32 -0.47 -14.65
C HIS A 215 -12.53 -0.88 -16.12
N LEU A 216 -12.37 -2.16 -16.44
CA LEU A 216 -12.65 -2.72 -17.77
C LEU A 216 -14.13 -3.04 -17.99
N GLY A 217 -14.98 -2.89 -16.98
CA GLY A 217 -16.41 -3.21 -17.03
C GLY A 217 -16.72 -4.70 -17.00
N ARG A 218 -15.77 -5.54 -16.58
CA ARG A 218 -15.87 -6.99 -16.46
C ARG A 218 -16.28 -7.37 -15.04
N LEU A 219 -17.56 -7.13 -14.73
CA LEU A 219 -18.06 -7.16 -13.36
C LEU A 219 -18.13 -8.58 -12.80
N GLU A 220 -18.45 -9.56 -13.64
CA GLU A 220 -18.51 -10.97 -13.26
C GLU A 220 -17.12 -11.52 -12.87
N GLU A 221 -16.09 -11.17 -13.63
CA GLU A 221 -14.69 -11.52 -13.34
C GLU A 221 -14.20 -10.82 -12.07
N ALA A 222 -14.55 -9.55 -11.88
CA ALA A 222 -14.26 -8.83 -10.64
C ALA A 222 -14.93 -9.47 -9.42
N GLU A 223 -16.19 -9.90 -9.54
CA GLU A 223 -16.91 -10.63 -8.48
C GLU A 223 -16.17 -11.91 -8.10
N ALA A 224 -15.76 -12.70 -9.10
CA ALA A 224 -15.02 -13.94 -8.86
C ALA A 224 -13.68 -13.70 -8.15
N ALA A 225 -12.94 -12.66 -8.52
CA ALA A 225 -11.68 -12.29 -7.88
C ALA A 225 -11.89 -11.84 -6.43
N LEU A 226 -12.92 -11.01 -6.14
CA LEU A 226 -13.24 -10.57 -4.79
C LEU A 226 -13.77 -11.70 -3.90
N GLU A 227 -14.49 -12.69 -4.44
CA GLU A 227 -14.89 -13.87 -3.67
C GLU A 227 -13.69 -14.75 -3.30
N GLN A 228 -12.70 -14.88 -4.19
CA GLN A 228 -11.45 -15.55 -3.85
C GLN A 228 -10.67 -14.79 -2.77
N ALA A 229 -10.58 -13.46 -2.87
CA ALA A 229 -9.93 -12.63 -1.86
C ALA A 229 -10.65 -12.75 -0.51
N SER A 230 -11.98 -12.67 -0.51
CA SER A 230 -12.83 -12.82 0.67
C SER A 230 -12.72 -14.20 1.32
N SER A 231 -12.42 -15.24 0.54
CA SER A 231 -12.20 -16.59 1.07
C SER A 231 -10.84 -16.74 1.78
N LYS A 232 -9.85 -15.91 1.41
CA LYS A 232 -8.53 -15.87 2.06
C LYS A 232 -8.53 -15.00 3.31
N ASP A 233 -9.15 -13.82 3.22
CA ASP A 233 -9.20 -12.84 4.30
C ASP A 233 -10.58 -12.14 4.33
N PRO A 234 -11.57 -12.72 5.06
CA PRO A 234 -12.95 -12.24 5.07
C PRO A 234 -13.13 -10.85 5.71
N GLU A 235 -12.23 -10.46 6.60
CA GLU A 235 -12.31 -9.20 7.34
C GLU A 235 -11.46 -8.09 6.68
N ASN A 236 -10.82 -8.38 5.55
CA ASN A 236 -10.01 -7.41 4.84
C ASN A 236 -10.81 -6.17 4.42
N ALA A 237 -10.40 -4.99 4.91
CA ALA A 237 -11.10 -3.74 4.63
C ALA A 237 -11.14 -3.41 3.12
N GLU A 238 -10.07 -3.67 2.37
CA GLU A 238 -10.00 -3.41 0.93
C GLU A 238 -10.93 -4.34 0.14
N VAL A 239 -11.06 -5.61 0.54
CA VAL A 239 -12.02 -6.54 -0.07
C VAL A 239 -13.45 -6.05 0.16
N LEU A 240 -13.79 -5.66 1.40
CA LEU A 240 -15.11 -5.15 1.74
C LEU A 240 -15.44 -3.88 0.97
N ALA A 241 -14.53 -2.91 0.93
CA ALA A 241 -14.71 -1.65 0.20
C ALA A 241 -14.92 -1.89 -1.31
N ASN A 242 -14.12 -2.75 -1.93
CA ASN A 242 -14.26 -3.06 -3.35
C ASN A 242 -15.53 -3.88 -3.65
N LYS A 243 -15.98 -4.76 -2.74
CA LYS A 243 -17.29 -5.41 -2.83
C LYS A 243 -18.45 -4.41 -2.75
N VAL A 244 -18.35 -3.38 -1.90
CA VAL A 244 -19.35 -2.29 -1.85
C VAL A 244 -19.43 -1.60 -3.22
N VAL A 245 -18.29 -1.20 -3.78
CA VAL A 245 -18.24 -0.56 -5.12
C VAL A 245 -18.85 -1.45 -6.20
N LEU A 246 -18.46 -2.72 -6.26
CA LEU A 246 -18.98 -3.67 -7.23
C LEU A 246 -20.50 -3.87 -7.10
N ASN A 247 -21.00 -4.05 -5.88
CA ASN A 247 -22.44 -4.20 -5.64
C ASN A 247 -23.21 -2.95 -6.05
N THR A 248 -22.70 -1.77 -5.71
CA THR A 248 -23.32 -0.49 -6.09
C THR A 248 -23.39 -0.32 -7.61
N ILE A 249 -22.31 -0.61 -8.34
CA ILE A 249 -22.30 -0.56 -9.82
C ILE A 249 -23.26 -1.59 -10.42
N SER A 250 -23.40 -2.76 -9.77
CA SER A 250 -24.28 -3.85 -10.21
C SER A 250 -25.75 -3.68 -9.78
N GLY A 251 -26.09 -2.60 -9.03
CA GLY A 251 -27.43 -2.39 -8.49
C GLY A 251 -27.84 -3.40 -7.40
N LYS A 252 -26.87 -4.08 -6.77
CA LYS A 252 -27.07 -4.97 -5.62
C LYS A 252 -27.01 -4.16 -4.31
N ASP A 253 -27.62 -4.69 -3.25
CA ASP A 253 -27.51 -4.09 -1.92
C ASP A 253 -26.08 -4.22 -1.36
N SER A 254 -25.60 -3.18 -0.67
CA SER A 254 -24.28 -3.14 -0.05
C SER A 254 -24.32 -2.68 1.42
N SER A 255 -25.51 -2.66 2.04
CA SER A 255 -25.69 -2.12 3.40
C SER A 255 -24.98 -2.96 4.46
N ASP A 256 -25.04 -4.29 4.34
CA ASP A 256 -24.33 -5.21 5.22
C ASP A 256 -22.79 -5.06 5.07
N LEU A 257 -22.30 -4.93 3.83
CA LEU A 257 -20.87 -4.74 3.56
C LEU A 257 -20.34 -3.42 4.12
N LEU A 258 -21.12 -2.33 3.99
CA LEU A 258 -20.80 -1.04 4.61
C LEU A 258 -20.74 -1.14 6.13
N SER A 259 -21.67 -1.88 6.73
CA SER A 259 -21.70 -2.09 8.18
C SER A 259 -20.50 -2.92 8.67
N SER A 260 -20.12 -3.96 7.91
CA SER A 260 -18.91 -4.75 8.19
C SER A 260 -17.66 -3.89 8.03
N LEU A 261 -17.52 -3.12 6.95
CA LEU A 261 -16.38 -2.23 6.74
C LEU A 261 -16.26 -1.21 7.87
N GLY A 262 -17.37 -0.60 8.30
CA GLY A 262 -17.38 0.35 9.41
C GLY A 262 -17.05 -0.29 10.77
N SER A 263 -17.25 -1.60 10.92
CA SER A 263 -16.87 -2.33 12.13
C SER A 263 -15.38 -2.71 12.13
N THR A 264 -14.85 -3.11 10.97
CA THR A 264 -13.45 -3.54 10.83
C THR A 264 -12.47 -2.37 10.70
N SER A 265 -12.80 -1.36 9.90
CA SER A 265 -11.96 -0.19 9.65
C SER A 265 -12.82 1.08 9.58
N PRO A 266 -13.19 1.65 10.74
CA PRO A 266 -14.02 2.86 10.81
C PRO A 266 -13.40 4.05 10.08
N GLU A 267 -12.07 4.13 10.09
CA GLU A 267 -11.30 5.24 9.52
C GLU A 267 -10.94 5.03 8.03
N HIS A 268 -11.48 3.98 7.40
CA HIS A 268 -11.19 3.66 6.01
C HIS A 268 -11.55 4.81 5.06
N ALA A 269 -10.67 5.09 4.09
CA ALA A 269 -10.78 6.25 3.20
C ALA A 269 -12.14 6.31 2.45
N PHE A 270 -12.65 5.16 2.02
CA PHE A 270 -13.97 5.06 1.38
C PHE A 270 -15.11 5.57 2.27
N LEU A 271 -15.11 5.23 3.57
CA LEU A 271 -16.16 5.66 4.50
C LEU A 271 -16.08 7.15 4.78
N LYS A 272 -14.86 7.67 4.97
CA LYS A 272 -14.61 9.12 5.15
C LYS A 272 -15.08 9.92 3.95
N ASP A 273 -14.74 9.49 2.72
CA ASP A 273 -15.19 10.18 1.51
C ASP A 273 -16.71 10.13 1.38
N LEU A 274 -17.34 8.98 1.66
CA LEU A 274 -18.79 8.83 1.63
C LEU A 274 -19.50 9.76 2.64
N GLU A 275 -19.00 9.85 3.87
CA GLU A 275 -19.51 10.77 4.89
C GLU A 275 -19.34 12.23 4.47
N GLU A 276 -18.16 12.60 3.95
CA GLU A 276 -17.90 13.95 3.45
C GLU A 276 -18.89 14.31 2.33
N LYS A 277 -19.09 13.44 1.34
CA LYS A 277 -20.03 13.69 0.23
C LYS A 277 -21.48 13.76 0.72
N SER A 278 -21.86 12.94 1.71
CA SER A 278 -23.18 13.01 2.33
C SER A 278 -23.41 14.38 3.00
N SER A 279 -22.44 14.85 3.79
CA SER A 279 -22.50 16.18 4.42
C SER A 279 -22.56 17.32 3.39
N LEU A 280 -21.78 17.22 2.31
CA LEU A 280 -21.81 18.19 1.21
C LEU A 280 -23.17 18.20 0.50
N PHE A 281 -23.79 17.04 0.30
CA PHE A 281 -25.12 16.92 -0.29
C PHE A 281 -26.17 17.60 0.60
N ASP A 282 -26.21 17.29 1.90
CA ASP A 282 -27.14 17.90 2.85
C ASP A 282 -26.98 19.43 2.88
N LYS A 283 -25.73 19.90 2.94
CA LYS A 283 -25.41 21.32 2.86
C LYS A 283 -25.92 21.95 1.57
N ALA A 284 -25.79 21.27 0.43
CA ALA A 284 -26.32 21.75 -0.84
C ALA A 284 -27.86 21.77 -0.85
N ALA A 285 -28.51 20.73 -0.31
CA ALA A 285 -29.96 20.62 -0.22
C ALA A 285 -30.59 21.75 0.62
N THR A 286 -29.91 22.25 1.65
CA THR A 286 -30.39 23.41 2.43
C THR A 286 -30.62 24.66 1.56
N LYS A 287 -29.87 24.83 0.47
CA LYS A 287 -30.05 25.96 -0.47
C LYS A 287 -31.36 25.89 -1.24
N TYR A 288 -31.92 24.68 -1.39
CA TYR A 288 -33.12 24.40 -2.18
C TYR A 288 -34.32 24.03 -1.31
N SER A 289 -34.17 24.07 0.02
CA SER A 289 -35.26 23.82 0.95
C SER A 289 -36.30 24.96 0.85
N PRO A 290 -37.60 24.64 0.71
CA PRO A 290 -38.65 25.64 0.53
C PRO A 290 -38.72 26.57 1.75
N LYS A 291 -38.58 27.88 1.53
CA LYS A 291 -38.57 28.90 2.60
C LYS A 291 -39.95 29.21 3.19
N VAL A 292 -41.02 28.65 2.63
CA VAL A 292 -42.39 28.84 3.11
C VAL A 292 -43.02 27.45 3.22
N ALA A 293 -43.24 26.98 4.45
CA ALA A 293 -44.15 25.87 4.68
C ALA A 293 -45.52 26.29 4.14
N ALA A 294 -46.10 25.50 3.24
CA ALA A 294 -47.44 25.74 2.75
C ALA A 294 -48.39 25.84 3.96
N ALA A 295 -48.99 27.02 4.14
CA ALA A 295 -49.99 27.31 5.16
C ALA A 295 -51.33 26.64 4.81
#